data_AF-A0A1J7G9R8-F1
#
_entry.id   AF-A0A1J7G9R8-F1
#
_cell.length_a   1.000
_cell.length_b   1.000
_cell.length_c   1.000
_cell.angle_alpha   90.00
_cell.angle_beta   90.00
_cell.angle_gamma   90.00
#
_symmetry.space_group_name_H-M   'P 1'
#
loop_
_entity.id
_entity.type
_entity.pdbx_description
1 polymer ?
#
loop_
_entity_poly.entity_id
_entity_poly.type
_entity_poly.pdbx_seq_one_letter_code
_entity_poly.pdbx_strand_id
1 'polypeptide(L)'
;MTKGNDTTSSSTQPNRDNLHWSDEVDRMLLNAMTEEMDKGNRHDSVWTSEAYTNMVDVLTSNFGPIITKNNIKNRMKTLKGHFAEVYDLFHSLSGFAWNPMT
;
A
#
# COMPACT_ATOMS: atom_id res chain seq x y z
N MET A 1 -21.28 20.53 -42.93
CA MET A 1 -20.40 19.34 -43.10
C MET A 1 -18.99 19.74 -42.69
N THR A 2 -18.44 19.05 -41.67
CA THR A 2 -17.02 18.83 -41.24
C THR A 2 -15.89 19.58 -41.95
N LYS A 3 -14.76 20.03 -41.37
CA LYS A 3 -13.90 19.69 -40.19
C LYS A 3 -12.96 20.93 -40.04
N GLY A 4 -12.52 21.42 -38.88
CA GLY A 4 -11.69 20.81 -37.84
C GLY A 4 -10.42 21.67 -37.67
N ASN A 5 -10.09 22.09 -36.45
CA ASN A 5 -8.73 22.49 -36.06
C ASN A 5 -8.54 22.33 -34.54
N ASP A 6 -7.48 21.60 -34.22
CA ASP A 6 -7.05 21.24 -32.88
C ASP A 6 -6.61 22.48 -32.08
N THR A 7 -6.96 22.52 -30.81
CA THR A 7 -6.11 23.17 -29.80
C THR A 7 -6.14 22.29 -28.57
N THR A 8 -5.07 21.52 -28.45
CA THR A 8 -4.68 20.70 -27.31
C THR A 8 -4.84 21.47 -26.02
N SER A 9 -5.93 21.22 -25.31
CA SER A 9 -6.05 21.55 -23.89
C SER A 9 -5.07 20.65 -23.15
N SER A 10 -3.85 21.14 -22.92
CA SER A 10 -2.90 20.52 -22.02
C SER A 10 -3.54 20.46 -20.63
N SER A 11 -4.15 19.32 -20.30
CA SER A 11 -4.47 18.99 -18.93
C SER A 11 -3.13 18.79 -18.24
N THR A 12 -2.62 19.87 -17.66
CA THR A 12 -1.58 19.83 -16.63
C THR A 12 -2.16 19.00 -15.49
N GLN A 13 -2.00 17.68 -15.57
CA GLN A 13 -2.11 16.83 -14.39
C GLN A 13 -1.14 17.43 -13.39
N PRO A 14 -1.57 17.80 -12.17
CA PRO A 14 -0.62 18.15 -11.14
C PRO A 14 0.33 16.97 -11.04
N ASN A 15 1.63 17.25 -11.18
CA ASN A 15 2.68 16.28 -11.03
C ASN A 15 2.35 15.50 -9.76
N ARG A 16 1.86 14.27 -9.92
CA ARG A 16 1.58 13.41 -8.78
C ARG A 16 2.97 13.18 -8.23
N ASP A 17 3.32 13.88 -7.16
CA ASP A 17 4.38 13.50 -6.26
C ASP A 17 4.01 12.09 -5.79
N ASN A 18 4.35 11.12 -6.64
CA ASN A 18 4.06 9.72 -6.45
C ASN A 18 4.90 9.36 -5.25
N LEU A 19 4.26 9.26 -4.08
CA LEU A 19 4.90 8.75 -2.88
C LEU A 19 5.76 7.56 -3.27
N HIS A 20 7.08 7.73 -3.14
CA HIS A 20 8.01 6.66 -3.39
C HIS A 20 7.94 5.72 -2.19
N TRP A 21 7.36 4.54 -2.40
CA TRP A 21 7.30 3.51 -1.37
C TRP A 21 8.68 2.89 -1.18
N SER A 22 9.47 3.48 -0.28
CA SER A 22 10.73 2.93 0.17
C SER A 22 10.51 1.86 1.26
N ASP A 23 11.54 1.07 1.54
CA ASP A 23 11.54 0.06 2.61
C ASP A 23 11.24 0.68 3.99
N GLU A 24 11.54 1.96 4.18
CA GLU A 24 11.21 2.68 5.41
C GLU A 24 9.72 2.98 5.52
N VAL A 25 9.09 3.45 4.43
CA VAL A 25 7.65 3.71 4.38
C VAL A 25 6.86 2.41 4.53
N ASP A 26 7.32 1.33 3.91
CA ASP A 26 6.72 0.00 4.04
C ASP A 26 6.79 -0.53 5.47
N ARG A 27 7.96 -0.40 6.12
CA ARG A 27 8.10 -0.79 7.53
C ARG A 27 7.15 0.00 8.43
N MET A 28 7.02 1.31 8.21
CA MET A 28 6.06 2.11 8.97
C MET A 28 4.62 1.67 8.73
N LEU A 29 4.25 1.38 7.47
CA LEU A 29 2.92 0.87 7.14
C LEU A 29 2.63 -0.46 7.84
N LEU A 30 3.58 -1.40 7.79
CA LEU A 30 3.42 -2.71 8.42
C LEU A 30 3.30 -2.59 9.95
N ASN A 31 4.11 -1.72 10.57
CA ASN A 31 4.01 -1.46 12.01
C ASN A 31 2.65 -0.86 12.38
N ALA A 32 2.19 0.16 11.65
CA ALA A 32 0.88 0.76 11.89
C ALA A 32 -0.26 -0.26 11.71
N MET A 33 -0.15 -1.15 10.72
CA MET A 33 -1.09 -2.26 10.55
C MET A 33 -1.07 -3.21 11.75
N THR A 34 0.09 -3.60 12.24
CA THR A 34 0.21 -4.47 13.43
C THR A 34 -0.42 -3.81 14.66
N GLU A 35 -0.13 -2.54 14.91
CA GLU A 35 -0.71 -1.80 16.04
C GLU A 35 -2.24 -1.71 15.96
N GLU A 36 -2.80 -1.43 14.78
CA GLU A 36 -4.25 -1.40 14.60
C GLU A 36 -4.88 -2.79 14.72
N MET A 37 -4.17 -3.86 14.35
CA MET A 37 -4.62 -5.23 14.60
C MET A 37 -4.68 -5.53 16.10
N ASP A 38 -3.66 -5.15 16.86
CA ASP A 38 -3.59 -5.34 18.31
C ASP A 38 -4.68 -4.54 19.04
N LYS A 39 -5.07 -3.38 18.51
CA LYS A 39 -6.21 -2.58 19.00
C LYS A 39 -7.58 -3.17 18.63
N GLY A 40 -7.64 -4.24 17.84
CA GLY A 40 -8.89 -4.85 17.38
C GLY A 40 -9.56 -4.13 16.21
N ASN A 41 -8.85 -3.21 15.54
CA ASN A 41 -9.35 -2.47 14.37
C ASN A 41 -9.31 -3.29 13.07
N ARG A 42 -9.21 -4.62 13.19
CA ARG A 42 -9.33 -5.59 12.10
C ARG A 42 -10.33 -6.67 12.48
N HIS A 43 -11.46 -6.73 11.77
CA HIS A 43 -12.52 -7.72 11.96
C HIS A 43 -12.79 -8.46 10.65
N ASP A 44 -12.94 -9.78 10.69
CA ASP A 44 -13.19 -10.62 9.51
C ASP A 44 -12.26 -10.33 8.32
N SER A 45 -10.97 -10.09 8.61
CA SER A 45 -9.95 -9.69 7.61
C SER A 45 -10.16 -8.32 6.94
N VAL A 46 -11.08 -7.50 7.45
CA VAL A 46 -11.36 -6.14 6.99
C VAL A 46 -10.87 -5.13 8.03
N TRP A 47 -10.19 -4.10 7.55
CA TRP A 47 -9.77 -2.95 8.37
C TRP A 47 -10.93 -1.98 8.57
N THR A 48 -11.13 -1.51 9.81
CA THR A 48 -12.13 -0.49 10.12
C THR A 48 -11.78 0.85 9.47
N SER A 49 -12.74 1.76 9.38
CA SER A 49 -12.48 3.13 8.92
C SER A 49 -11.51 3.88 9.82
N GLU A 50 -11.55 3.61 11.13
CA GLU A 50 -10.61 4.13 12.11
C GLU A 50 -9.18 3.66 11.82
N ALA A 51 -9.00 2.35 11.57
CA ALA A 51 -7.70 1.78 11.21
C ALA A 51 -7.06 2.54 10.03
N TYR A 52 -7.83 2.75 8.95
CA TYR A 52 -7.33 3.47 7.79
C TYR A 52 -7.02 4.95 8.08
N THR A 53 -7.78 5.58 8.97
CA THR A 53 -7.54 6.97 9.37
C THR A 53 -6.20 7.06 10.12
N ASN A 54 -6.02 6.20 11.13
CA ASN A 54 -4.79 6.12 11.92
C ASN A 54 -3.57 5.81 11.05
N MET A 55 -3.67 4.86 10.12
CA MET A 55 -2.56 4.54 9.20
C MET A 55 -2.23 5.73 8.29
N VAL A 56 -3.24 6.44 7.76
CA VAL A 56 -3.01 7.65 6.95
C VAL A 56 -2.30 8.73 7.78
N ASP A 57 -2.74 8.95 9.00
CA ASP A 57 -2.20 9.99 9.89
C ASP A 57 -0.75 9.71 10.26
N VAL A 58 -0.43 8.46 10.63
CA VAL A 58 0.95 8.03 10.93
C VAL A 58 1.85 8.24 9.72
N LEU A 59 1.43 7.76 8.54
CA LEU A 59 2.28 7.83 7.35
C LEU A 59 2.46 9.27 6.86
N THR A 60 1.40 10.08 6.84
CA THR A 60 1.45 11.47 6.39
C THR A 60 2.32 12.32 7.33
N SER A 61 2.23 12.08 8.64
CA SER A 61 3.02 12.80 9.65
C SER A 61 4.52 12.52 9.55
N ASN A 62 4.91 11.32 9.11
CA ASN A 62 6.31 10.90 9.04
C ASN A 62 6.98 11.17 7.68
N PHE A 63 6.24 11.12 6.57
CA PHE A 63 6.85 11.07 5.23
C PHE A 63 6.49 12.21 4.28
N GLY A 64 5.50 13.07 4.59
CA GLY A 64 5.36 14.39 3.96
C GLY A 64 4.32 14.58 2.83
N PRO A 65 4.09 13.66 1.87
CA PRO A 65 2.94 13.76 0.95
C PRO A 65 1.61 13.42 1.63
N ILE A 66 0.48 13.88 1.09
CA ILE A 66 -0.85 13.44 1.52
C ILE A 66 -1.01 11.97 1.10
N ILE A 67 -0.74 11.05 2.01
CA ILE A 67 -0.92 9.61 1.79
C ILE A 67 -2.40 9.32 1.96
N THR A 68 -3.06 8.92 0.89
CA THR A 68 -4.50 8.64 0.96
C THR A 68 -4.78 7.18 1.35
N LYS A 69 -5.99 6.92 1.84
CA LYS A 69 -6.52 5.57 2.04
C LYS A 69 -6.37 4.68 0.80
N ASN A 70 -6.51 5.23 -0.41
CA ASN A 70 -6.33 4.47 -1.65
C ASN A 70 -4.86 4.12 -1.91
N ASN A 71 -3.92 5.00 -1.57
CA ASN A 71 -2.50 4.68 -1.67
C ASN A 71 -2.15 3.48 -0.76
N ILE A 72 -2.65 3.49 0.48
CA ILE A 72 -2.46 2.39 1.44
C ILE A 72 -3.04 1.08 0.90
N LYS A 73 -4.30 1.09 0.45
CA LYS A 73 -4.93 -0.11 -0.12
C LYS A 73 -4.15 -0.69 -1.30
N ASN A 74 -3.69 0.18 -2.21
CA ASN A 74 -2.90 -0.24 -3.36
C ASN A 74 -1.57 -0.85 -2.91
N ARG A 75 -0.87 -0.23 -1.96
CA ARG A 75 0.40 -0.76 -1.46
C ARG A 75 0.24 -2.10 -0.76
N MET A 76 -0.79 -2.25 0.08
CA MET A 76 -1.10 -3.53 0.71
C MET A 76 -1.35 -4.64 -0.32
N LYS A 77 -1.99 -4.33 -1.46
CA LYS A 77 -2.17 -5.29 -2.55
C LYS A 77 -0.83 -5.69 -3.16
N THR A 78 0.07 -4.73 -3.38
CA THR A 78 1.45 -5.00 -3.86
C THR A 78 2.21 -5.90 -2.88
N LEU A 79 2.22 -5.56 -1.58
CA LEU A 79 2.91 -6.34 -0.56
C LEU A 79 2.38 -7.78 -0.45
N LYS A 80 1.05 -7.95 -0.54
CA LYS A 80 0.44 -9.29 -0.60
C LYS A 80 0.87 -10.07 -1.84
N GLY A 81 0.98 -9.42 -2.99
CA GLY A 81 1.47 -10.04 -4.23
C GLY A 81 2.90 -10.54 -4.08
N HIS A 82 3.81 -9.68 -3.60
CA HIS A 82 5.20 -10.08 -3.37
C HIS A 82 5.30 -11.24 -2.37
N PHE A 83 4.52 -11.21 -1.28
CA PHE A 83 4.49 -12.32 -0.33
C PHE A 83 4.00 -13.62 -0.98
N ALA A 84 2.95 -13.56 -1.80
CA ALA A 84 2.43 -14.74 -2.48
C ALA A 84 3.48 -15.36 -3.43
N GLU A 85 4.18 -14.54 -4.23
CA GLU A 85 5.25 -15.00 -5.11
C GLU A 85 6.38 -15.70 -4.34
N VAL A 86 6.82 -15.09 -3.23
CA VAL A 86 7.86 -15.66 -2.36
C VAL A 86 7.36 -16.92 -1.67
N TYR A 87 6.13 -16.93 -1.18
CA TYR A 87 5.50 -18.09 -0.55
C TYR A 87 5.42 -19.26 -1.53
N ASP A 88 4.93 -19.04 -2.75
CA ASP A 88 4.82 -20.06 -3.79
C ASP A 88 6.20 -20.61 -4.18
N LEU A 89 7.22 -19.76 -4.26
CA LEU A 89 8.60 -20.20 -4.51
C LEU A 89 9.08 -21.17 -3.41
N PHE A 90 8.87 -20.83 -2.14
CA PHE A 90 9.27 -21.71 -1.03
C PHE A 90 8.41 -22.97 -0.92
N HIS A 91 7.12 -22.89 -1.27
CA HIS A 91 6.21 -24.04 -1.19
C HIS A 91 6.40 -25.03 -2.35
N SER A 92 6.78 -24.55 -3.54
CA SER A 92 6.97 -25.37 -4.74
C SER A 92 8.33 -26.06 -4.82
N LEU A 93 9.34 -25.57 -4.09
CA LEU A 93 10.67 -26.17 -4.03
C LEU A 93 10.77 -27.21 -2.91
N SER A 94 10.73 -28.50 -3.27
CA SER A 94 11.01 -29.61 -2.35
C SER A 94 12.38 -29.41 -1.68
N GLY A 95 12.41 -29.29 -0.34
CA GLY A 95 13.62 -29.13 0.46
C GLY A 95 13.81 -27.75 1.10
N PHE A 96 12.98 -26.76 0.78
CA PHE A 96 12.93 -25.48 1.50
C PHE A 96 11.60 -25.35 2.25
N ALA A 97 11.65 -24.86 3.48
CA ALA A 97 10.47 -24.63 4.30
C ALA A 97 10.65 -23.36 5.13
N TRP A 98 9.53 -22.73 5.50
CA TRP A 98 9.53 -21.66 6.48
C TRP A 98 10.02 -22.20 7.82
N ASN A 99 10.97 -21.50 8.46
CA ASN A 99 11.40 -21.83 9.81
C ASN A 99 10.27 -21.46 10.79
N PRO A 100 9.70 -22.41 11.55
CA PRO A 100 8.60 -22.13 12.47
C PRO A 100 9.00 -21.33 13.72
N MET A 101 10.28 -20.98 13.90
CA MET A 101 10.84 -20.30 15.08
C MET A 101 10.94 -18.77 14.95
N THR A 102 9.94 -18.08 14.40
CA THR A 102 9.83 -16.60 14.51
C THR A 102 8.55 -16.20 15.20
#